data_AF-A0ABD1IT26-F1
#
_entry.id   AF-A0ABD1IT26-F1
#
_cell.length_a   1.000
_cell.length_b   1.000
_cell.length_c   1.000
_cell.angle_alpha   90.00
_cell.angle_beta   90.00
_cell.angle_gamma   90.00
#
_symmetry.space_group_name_H-M   'P 1'
#
loop_
_entity.id
_entity.type
_entity.pdbx_description
1 polymer ?
#
loop_
_entity_poly.entity_id
_entity_poly.type
_entity_poly.pdbx_seq_one_letter_code
_entity_poly.pdbx_strand_id
1 'polypeptide(L)'
;MLHFCVISVLACLLPVSLGASVEFCYHLSSCNDAQWPKLYPDYCNGSRQSPVDIVTASAVDDSSLGAFTFNGFDDKTAMSKIKNTDNTVKVDLNTGKVNVSGGGLPTSYDTLQFHFHWGNGSSVGGSEHTVDGTRYPMELHIVNVKSSLNLNTKLAIADGTGFAVLGFFIEVDSGTTDQPAAWKTLASHLDNITLHNEYVSITGISLNDLITGVDLTSYYRYLGSLTTPSCNEAVVWTVFKNPIRVSKNLIDLFSNTVRIGNSSSSDLLTNVYRNVQPLNGRQISQTVSSSSLEYCYHDVSCYPLAWATAFAASCNDNRQSPVDIVSANALDDSSLGAFTFNGFDNTAAMSKIKNTGKTVKVEFKSGLLSVSGGGLSTSYDTLQFHIHWGNTSTVAGSEHTLNGKQFPMELHIVNAKSSHNGNISQVLQDSTGLAALGFFIEVESGSTDQPASWKTLTSHLANITQKNKYVNITGISMNDLISGVDLTSYYRYLGSLTTPDCNEAVVWTVFKDSIKVSQNLIDLFSTTVRIGDSSSQFAVNTFRPVLPLNGRKIRQTRTATSASGSISATKASLTVGLGALYAILRLW
;
A
#
# COMPACT_ATOMS: atom_id res chain seq x y z
N MET A 1 -3.94 30.82 86.52
CA MET A 1 -4.13 29.37 86.72
C MET A 1 -4.82 28.84 85.47
N LEU A 2 -4.16 27.92 84.75
CA LEU A 2 -4.77 27.10 83.70
C LEU A 2 -6.09 26.50 84.21
N HIS A 3 -7.06 26.26 83.33
CA HIS A 3 -7.73 24.96 83.16
C HIS A 3 -8.46 24.98 81.80
N PHE A 4 -7.88 24.28 80.82
CA PHE A 4 -8.55 23.90 79.58
C PHE A 4 -9.65 22.89 79.91
N CYS A 5 -10.89 23.15 79.45
CA CYS A 5 -11.97 22.17 79.50
C CYS A 5 -12.17 21.62 78.07
N VAL A 6 -11.79 20.36 77.88
CA VAL A 6 -11.95 19.62 76.63
C VAL A 6 -13.40 19.13 76.56
N ILE A 7 -14.15 19.57 75.55
CA ILE A 7 -15.48 19.03 75.23
C ILE A 7 -15.29 17.82 74.31
N SER A 8 -15.64 16.65 74.80
CA SER A 8 -15.67 15.39 74.07
C SER A 8 -16.92 15.32 73.18
N VAL A 9 -16.72 15.33 71.86
CA VAL A 9 -17.78 15.01 70.89
C VAL A 9 -17.75 13.50 70.63
N LEU A 10 -18.79 12.81 71.10
CA LEU A 10 -19.02 11.40 70.83
C LEU A 10 -19.51 11.24 69.38
N ALA A 11 -18.60 10.90 68.45
CA ALA A 11 -18.94 10.59 67.07
C ALA A 11 -19.46 9.14 66.98
N CYS A 12 -20.71 8.99 66.56
CA CYS A 12 -21.36 7.71 66.29
C CYS A 12 -20.68 7.08 65.06
N LEU A 13 -19.88 6.02 65.26
CA LEU A 13 -19.25 5.24 64.20
C LEU A 13 -20.30 4.31 63.58
N LEU A 14 -20.91 4.75 62.46
CA LEU A 14 -21.53 3.83 61.52
C LEU A 14 -20.43 3.19 60.67
N PRO A 15 -20.42 1.86 60.47
CA PRO A 15 -19.44 1.22 59.62
C PRO A 15 -19.69 1.65 58.17
N VAL A 16 -18.80 2.48 57.63
CA VAL A 16 -18.71 2.68 56.18
C VAL A 16 -18.24 1.35 55.61
N SER A 17 -19.13 0.60 54.99
CA SER A 17 -18.74 -0.54 54.17
C SER A 17 -17.89 0.01 53.01
N LEU A 18 -16.58 -0.18 53.10
CA LEU A 18 -15.69 -0.11 51.94
C LEU A 18 -16.16 -1.19 50.97
N GLY A 19 -17.05 -0.83 50.05
CA GLY A 19 -17.43 -1.70 48.95
C GLY A 19 -16.17 -1.96 48.12
N ALA A 20 -15.69 -3.21 48.13
CA ALA A 20 -14.64 -3.62 47.23
C ALA A 20 -15.07 -3.29 45.80
N SER A 21 -14.33 -2.42 45.10
CA SER A 21 -14.54 -2.17 43.69
C SER A 21 -14.28 -3.49 42.95
N VAL A 22 -15.33 -4.08 42.38
CA VAL A 22 -15.21 -5.27 41.55
C VAL A 22 -14.32 -4.90 40.36
N GLU A 23 -13.17 -5.56 40.24
CA GLU A 23 -12.30 -5.44 39.07
C GLU A 23 -12.99 -6.05 37.85
N PHE A 24 -12.92 -5.39 36.70
CA PHE A 24 -13.60 -5.86 35.51
C PHE A 24 -12.95 -7.11 34.94
N CYS A 25 -13.72 -7.88 34.17
CA CYS A 25 -13.22 -9.03 33.46
C CYS A 25 -14.01 -9.23 32.15
N TYR A 26 -13.65 -10.25 31.37
CA TYR A 26 -14.47 -10.71 30.24
C TYR A 26 -15.17 -12.05 30.50
N HIS A 27 -14.58 -12.92 31.33
CA HIS A 27 -14.93 -14.33 31.42
C HIS A 27 -16.02 -14.65 32.46
N LEU A 28 -16.24 -13.81 33.47
CA LEU A 28 -17.25 -14.05 34.52
C LEU A 28 -18.49 -13.19 34.31
N SER A 29 -19.68 -13.80 34.49
CA SER A 29 -20.97 -13.10 34.39
C SER A 29 -21.16 -11.96 35.40
N SER A 30 -20.38 -11.93 36.47
CA SER A 30 -20.40 -10.88 37.50
C SER A 30 -19.63 -9.61 37.11
N CYS A 31 -18.64 -9.71 36.21
CA CYS A 31 -17.76 -8.59 35.84
C CYS A 31 -17.55 -8.40 34.33
N ASN A 32 -18.26 -9.16 33.48
CA ASN A 32 -18.19 -9.03 32.03
C ASN A 32 -18.77 -7.72 31.49
N ASP A 33 -18.58 -7.49 30.20
CA ASP A 33 -18.93 -6.25 29.53
C ASP A 33 -20.40 -5.84 29.63
N ALA A 34 -21.31 -6.81 29.70
CA ALA A 34 -22.73 -6.58 29.95
C ALA A 34 -23.00 -5.95 31.34
N GLN A 35 -22.10 -6.14 32.32
CA GLN A 35 -22.21 -5.52 33.64
C GLN A 35 -21.48 -4.17 33.73
N TRP A 36 -20.59 -3.83 32.80
CA TRP A 36 -19.80 -2.59 32.90
C TRP A 36 -20.64 -1.31 33.00
N PRO A 37 -21.79 -1.14 32.31
CA PRO A 37 -22.66 0.03 32.52
C PRO A 37 -23.20 0.17 33.95
N LYS A 38 -23.24 -0.92 34.73
CA LYS A 38 -23.63 -0.90 36.15
C LYS A 38 -22.43 -0.72 37.07
N LEU A 39 -21.29 -1.35 36.75
CA LEU A 39 -20.07 -1.30 37.56
C LEU A 39 -19.33 0.04 37.41
N TYR A 40 -19.41 0.66 36.23
CA TYR A 40 -18.75 1.92 35.87
C TYR A 40 -19.76 2.87 35.19
N PRO A 41 -20.84 3.25 35.89
CA PRO A 41 -21.99 3.95 35.30
C PRO A 41 -21.65 5.32 34.75
N ASP A 42 -20.63 5.99 35.31
CA ASP A 42 -20.23 7.34 34.91
C ASP A 42 -19.76 7.44 33.46
N TYR A 43 -19.27 6.33 32.88
CA TYR A 43 -18.65 6.34 31.56
C TYR A 43 -19.13 5.22 30.64
N CYS A 44 -19.39 4.02 31.16
CA CYS A 44 -19.77 2.87 30.33
C CYS A 44 -21.23 2.88 29.85
N ASN A 45 -22.03 3.88 30.26
CA ASN A 45 -23.41 4.07 29.81
C ASN A 45 -23.57 5.30 28.89
N GLY A 46 -22.46 5.76 28.29
CA GLY A 46 -22.48 6.89 27.35
C GLY A 46 -23.12 6.57 25.99
N SER A 47 -23.39 7.62 25.21
CA SER A 47 -24.04 7.52 23.89
C SER A 47 -23.08 7.25 22.73
N ARG A 48 -21.78 7.49 22.91
CA ARG A 48 -20.71 7.33 21.91
C ARG A 48 -19.76 6.19 22.26
N GLN A 49 -20.28 5.09 22.81
CA GLN A 49 -19.48 3.93 23.18
C GLN A 49 -18.91 3.18 21.97
N SER A 50 -17.83 2.45 22.20
CA SER A 50 -17.13 1.57 21.26
C SER A 50 -16.96 0.18 21.88
N PRO A 51 -16.78 -0.89 21.08
CA PRO A 51 -16.74 -0.90 19.61
C PRO A 51 -18.14 -0.75 18.99
N VAL A 52 -18.23 -0.60 17.67
CA VAL A 52 -19.51 -0.56 16.94
C VAL A 52 -19.50 -1.56 15.79
N ASP A 53 -20.68 -1.94 15.32
CA ASP A 53 -20.83 -2.57 14.01
C ASP A 53 -20.75 -1.50 12.92
N ILE A 54 -19.81 -1.68 12.00
CA ILE A 54 -19.62 -0.80 10.85
C ILE A 54 -20.48 -1.35 9.70
N VAL A 55 -21.66 -0.73 9.53
CA VAL A 55 -22.55 -1.04 8.41
C VAL A 55 -22.05 -0.30 7.17
N THR A 56 -21.42 -1.02 6.25
CA THR A 56 -20.69 -0.43 5.13
C THR A 56 -21.59 0.38 4.21
N ALA A 57 -22.81 -0.09 3.99
CA ALA A 57 -23.83 0.60 3.19
C ALA A 57 -24.31 1.93 3.79
N SER A 58 -24.07 2.17 5.09
CA SER A 58 -24.42 3.41 5.80
C SER A 58 -23.21 4.30 6.09
N ALA A 59 -21.99 3.83 5.80
CA ALA A 59 -20.79 4.64 5.92
C ALA A 59 -20.79 5.74 4.86
N VAL A 60 -20.38 6.95 5.24
CA VAL A 60 -20.43 8.13 4.38
C VAL A 60 -19.04 8.55 3.96
N ASP A 61 -18.86 8.72 2.65
CA ASP A 61 -17.60 9.19 2.07
C ASP A 61 -17.24 10.58 2.60
N ASP A 62 -16.01 10.74 3.06
CA ASP A 62 -15.47 12.00 3.55
C ASP A 62 -14.14 12.29 2.87
N SER A 63 -14.16 13.23 1.92
CA SER A 63 -13.00 13.64 1.14
C SER A 63 -11.92 14.36 1.94
N SER A 64 -12.20 14.75 3.19
CA SER A 64 -11.20 15.32 4.09
C SER A 64 -10.33 14.26 4.76
N LEU A 65 -10.74 12.99 4.71
CA LEU A 65 -9.95 11.85 5.19
C LEU A 65 -8.82 11.55 4.21
N GLY A 66 -7.69 12.23 4.40
CA GLY A 66 -6.48 12.08 3.59
C GLY A 66 -5.57 10.93 4.02
N ALA A 67 -4.32 10.96 3.56
CA ALA A 67 -3.31 9.99 3.96
C ALA A 67 -2.84 10.22 5.40
N PHE A 68 -2.51 9.15 6.11
CA PHE A 68 -1.78 9.20 7.37
C PHE A 68 -0.29 9.45 7.14
N THR A 69 0.34 10.10 8.11
CA THR A 69 1.79 10.16 8.27
C THR A 69 2.18 9.37 9.50
N PHE A 70 2.91 8.28 9.29
CA PHE A 70 3.40 7.39 10.33
C PHE A 70 4.90 7.66 10.55
N ASN A 71 5.27 8.22 11.69
CA ASN A 71 6.65 8.53 12.03
C ASN A 71 7.20 7.48 12.99
N GLY A 72 8.35 6.87 12.66
CA GLY A 72 9.03 5.88 13.50
C GLY A 72 8.34 4.51 13.58
N PHE A 73 7.31 4.26 12.77
CA PHE A 73 6.64 2.95 12.72
C PHE A 73 7.55 1.81 12.23
N ASP A 74 8.65 2.14 11.56
CA ASP A 74 9.73 1.26 11.11
C ASP A 74 10.87 1.09 12.14
N ASP A 75 10.86 1.84 13.25
CA ASP A 75 11.89 1.74 14.28
C ASP A 75 11.75 0.43 15.08
N LYS A 76 12.65 -0.52 14.82
CA LYS A 76 12.72 -1.83 15.49
C LYS A 76 13.15 -1.77 16.96
N THR A 77 13.48 -0.58 17.46
CA THR A 77 13.84 -0.31 18.85
C THR A 77 12.75 0.48 19.59
N ALA A 78 11.61 0.73 18.93
CA ALA A 78 10.49 1.46 19.51
C ALA A 78 9.76 0.66 20.58
N MET A 79 9.56 -0.64 20.38
CA MET A 79 8.90 -1.50 21.36
C MET A 79 9.82 -1.73 22.58
N SER A 80 9.23 -1.79 23.77
CA SER A 80 10.00 -1.92 25.02
C SER A 80 9.73 -3.25 25.73
N LYS A 81 8.46 -3.54 26.04
CA LYS A 81 8.05 -4.75 26.76
C LYS A 81 6.72 -5.25 26.28
N ILE A 82 6.58 -6.57 26.21
CA ILE A 82 5.31 -7.29 26.03
C ILE A 82 4.89 -7.87 27.39
N LYS A 83 3.60 -7.78 27.71
CA LYS A 83 3.06 -8.12 29.04
C LYS A 83 1.68 -8.75 28.93
N ASN A 84 1.42 -9.77 29.76
CA ASN A 84 0.05 -10.22 30.05
C ASN A 84 -0.57 -9.33 31.16
N THR A 85 -1.70 -8.71 30.83
CA THR A 85 -2.39 -7.75 31.70
C THR A 85 -3.64 -8.32 32.37
N ASP A 86 -3.84 -9.63 32.34
CA ASP A 86 -5.09 -10.34 32.64
C ASP A 86 -6.25 -10.14 31.67
N ASN A 87 -6.21 -9.06 30.88
CA ASN A 87 -7.30 -8.67 30.00
C ASN A 87 -6.88 -8.62 28.53
N THR A 88 -5.58 -8.65 28.27
CA THR A 88 -4.98 -8.63 26.93
C THR A 88 -3.47 -8.90 27.01
N VAL A 89 -2.86 -9.18 25.86
CA VAL A 89 -1.43 -9.04 25.61
C VAL A 89 -1.16 -7.61 25.15
N LYS A 90 -0.38 -6.87 25.94
CA LYS A 90 -0.06 -5.46 25.69
C LYS A 90 1.43 -5.27 25.45
N VAL A 91 1.79 -4.45 24.47
CA VAL A 91 3.17 -4.02 24.19
C VAL A 91 3.30 -2.52 24.44
N ASP A 92 4.17 -2.13 25.36
CA ASP A 92 4.47 -0.72 25.65
C ASP A 92 5.61 -0.23 24.74
N LEU A 93 5.53 1.03 24.28
CA LEU A 93 6.55 1.66 23.45
C LEU A 93 7.43 2.62 24.26
N ASN A 94 8.68 2.77 23.82
CA ASN A 94 9.59 3.79 24.31
C ASN A 94 9.08 5.18 23.87
N THR A 95 9.03 6.11 24.82
CA THR A 95 8.49 7.45 24.61
C THR A 95 9.25 8.24 23.54
N GLY A 96 8.52 8.98 22.70
CA GLY A 96 9.11 9.90 21.72
C GLY A 96 9.66 9.26 20.44
N LYS A 97 9.49 7.95 20.26
CA LYS A 97 9.97 7.25 19.06
C LYS A 97 8.94 7.16 17.93
N VAL A 98 7.66 7.06 18.30
CA VAL A 98 6.59 6.77 17.35
C VAL A 98 5.45 7.76 17.53
N ASN A 99 4.99 8.34 16.43
CA ASN A 99 3.79 9.16 16.40
C ASN A 99 3.05 9.02 15.06
N VAL A 100 1.77 9.42 15.08
CA VAL A 100 0.90 9.43 13.91
C VAL A 100 0.23 10.79 13.75
N SER A 101 0.07 11.22 12.51
CA SER A 101 -0.67 12.43 12.14
C SER A 101 -1.33 12.24 10.77
N GLY A 102 -2.03 13.25 10.26
CA GLY A 102 -2.78 13.14 9.01
C GLY A 102 -4.02 12.26 9.16
N GLY A 103 -4.53 11.72 8.05
CA GLY A 103 -5.71 10.86 8.05
C GLY A 103 -6.98 11.54 8.56
N GLY A 104 -7.06 12.88 8.54
CA GLY A 104 -8.14 13.65 9.17
C GLY A 104 -8.08 13.70 10.71
N LEU A 105 -6.96 13.31 11.34
CA LEU A 105 -6.73 13.58 12.76
C LEU A 105 -6.56 15.10 12.99
N PRO A 106 -7.07 15.64 14.11
CA PRO A 106 -7.01 17.09 14.36
C PRO A 106 -5.60 17.60 14.66
N THR A 107 -4.67 16.71 15.03
CA THR A 107 -3.28 17.03 15.37
C THR A 107 -2.43 15.76 15.33
N SER A 108 -1.16 15.83 15.75
CA SER A 108 -0.31 14.66 15.94
C SER A 108 -0.63 13.94 17.26
N TYR A 109 -0.42 12.63 17.28
CA TYR A 109 -0.62 11.78 18.44
C TYR A 109 0.60 10.88 18.63
N ASP A 110 1.14 10.86 19.85
CA ASP A 110 2.29 10.04 20.21
C ASP A 110 1.81 8.64 20.61
N THR A 111 2.45 7.60 20.09
CA THR A 111 2.05 6.21 20.35
C THR A 111 2.49 5.78 21.75
N LEU A 112 1.53 5.28 22.54
CA LEU A 112 1.75 4.84 23.92
C LEU A 112 2.01 3.34 23.99
N GLN A 113 1.12 2.56 23.38
CA GLN A 113 1.09 1.10 23.47
C GLN A 113 0.28 0.52 22.32
N PHE A 114 0.42 -0.78 22.07
CA PHE A 114 -0.60 -1.54 21.36
C PHE A 114 -0.98 -2.82 22.11
N HIS A 115 -2.17 -3.33 21.83
CA HIS A 115 -2.69 -4.55 22.44
C HIS A 115 -3.66 -5.28 21.51
N PHE A 116 -4.07 -6.47 21.91
CA PHE A 116 -4.87 -7.38 21.08
C PHE A 116 -6.18 -7.76 21.75
N HIS A 117 -7.18 -8.00 20.91
CA HIS A 117 -8.45 -8.63 21.27
C HIS A 117 -8.61 -9.90 20.44
N TRP A 118 -9.10 -10.98 21.04
CA TRP A 118 -9.21 -12.28 20.37
C TRP A 118 -10.29 -13.17 20.98
N GLY A 119 -10.72 -14.15 20.19
CA GLY A 119 -11.77 -15.10 20.54
C GLY A 119 -11.20 -16.35 21.21
N ASN A 120 -11.83 -17.49 20.98
CA ASN A 120 -11.25 -18.80 21.30
C ASN A 120 -10.63 -19.42 20.04
N GLY A 121 -9.35 -19.13 19.84
CA GLY A 121 -8.59 -19.47 18.64
C GLY A 121 -9.10 -18.75 17.40
N SER A 122 -8.61 -19.21 16.26
CA SER A 122 -9.00 -18.73 14.92
C SER A 122 -10.44 -19.10 14.51
N SER A 123 -11.08 -20.04 15.20
CA SER A 123 -12.43 -20.54 14.87
C SER A 123 -13.57 -19.73 15.46
N VAL A 124 -13.29 -18.91 16.47
CA VAL A 124 -14.30 -18.06 17.14
C VAL A 124 -13.88 -16.60 16.94
N GLY A 125 -14.78 -15.80 16.38
CA GLY A 125 -14.54 -14.37 16.18
C GLY A 125 -14.22 -13.65 17.49
N GLY A 126 -13.25 -12.74 17.43
CA GLY A 126 -12.69 -12.05 18.58
C GLY A 126 -12.26 -10.61 18.35
N SER A 127 -12.44 -10.07 17.15
CA SER A 127 -12.35 -8.62 16.94
C SER A 127 -13.40 -7.92 17.78
N GLU A 128 -13.14 -6.68 18.17
CA GLU A 128 -14.08 -5.87 18.93
C GLU A 128 -15.13 -5.28 17.99
N HIS A 129 -14.66 -4.58 16.95
CA HIS A 129 -15.50 -4.09 15.87
C HIS A 129 -16.00 -5.26 15.01
N THR A 130 -17.11 -5.01 14.35
CA THR A 130 -17.63 -5.88 13.29
C THR A 130 -17.87 -5.05 12.04
N VAL A 131 -17.91 -5.71 10.88
CA VAL A 131 -18.26 -5.09 9.59
C VAL A 131 -19.41 -5.86 9.00
N ASP A 132 -20.55 -5.20 8.79
CA ASP A 132 -21.80 -5.81 8.36
C ASP A 132 -22.17 -7.06 9.19
N GLY A 133 -21.99 -6.97 10.51
CA GLY A 133 -22.21 -8.08 11.45
C GLY A 133 -21.12 -9.15 11.48
N THR A 134 -20.10 -9.07 10.63
CA THR A 134 -18.99 -10.04 10.59
C THR A 134 -17.92 -9.70 11.64
N ARG A 135 -17.57 -10.68 12.47
CA ARG A 135 -16.49 -10.57 13.48
C ARG A 135 -15.26 -11.35 13.02
N TYR A 136 -14.11 -10.70 13.00
CA TYR A 136 -12.83 -11.29 12.64
C TYR A 136 -12.21 -12.07 13.81
N PRO A 137 -11.27 -13.00 13.59
CA PRO A 137 -10.62 -13.75 14.67
C PRO A 137 -9.97 -12.89 15.76
N MET A 138 -9.27 -11.82 15.37
CA MET A 138 -8.61 -10.90 16.31
C MET A 138 -8.68 -9.45 15.82
N GLU A 139 -8.38 -8.51 16.72
CA GLU A 139 -8.19 -7.10 16.40
C GLU A 139 -7.00 -6.53 17.18
N LEU A 140 -6.15 -5.77 16.49
CA LEU A 140 -5.02 -5.03 17.05
C LEU A 140 -5.44 -3.57 17.24
N HIS A 141 -5.18 -3.03 18.44
CA HIS A 141 -5.35 -1.61 18.75
C HIS A 141 -4.01 -0.94 19.01
N ILE A 142 -3.63 0.02 18.17
CA ILE A 142 -2.50 0.94 18.44
C ILE A 142 -3.06 2.21 19.08
N VAL A 143 -2.70 2.44 20.34
CA VAL A 143 -3.23 3.54 21.15
C VAL A 143 -2.27 4.72 21.15
N ASN A 144 -2.75 5.86 20.68
CA ASN A 144 -1.98 7.09 20.58
C ASN A 144 -2.64 8.19 21.43
N VAL A 145 -1.83 9.00 22.10
CA VAL A 145 -2.27 10.13 22.93
C VAL A 145 -1.96 11.43 22.20
N LYS A 146 -2.88 12.39 22.21
CA LYS A 146 -2.69 13.70 21.59
C LYS A 146 -1.35 14.30 22.03
N SER A 147 -0.45 14.64 21.10
CA SER A 147 0.94 14.99 21.43
C SER A 147 1.04 16.18 22.39
N SER A 148 0.11 17.14 22.31
CA SER A 148 0.05 18.29 23.24
C SER A 148 -0.17 17.90 24.70
N LEU A 149 -0.61 16.66 24.97
CA LEU A 149 -0.82 16.11 26.31
C LEU A 149 0.39 15.33 26.83
N ASN A 150 1.47 15.20 26.05
CA ASN A 150 2.73 14.56 26.45
C ASN A 150 2.53 13.16 27.07
N LEU A 151 1.76 12.30 26.39
CA LEU A 151 1.39 10.95 26.86
C LEU A 151 0.64 10.90 28.21
N ASN A 152 0.09 12.02 28.69
CA ASN A 152 -0.68 12.06 29.92
C ASN A 152 -2.10 11.52 29.72
N THR A 153 -2.30 10.24 30.06
CA THR A 153 -3.58 9.55 29.90
C THR A 153 -4.70 10.12 30.76
N LYS A 154 -4.38 10.73 31.93
CA LYS A 154 -5.40 11.38 32.78
C LYS A 154 -5.98 12.63 32.15
N LEU A 155 -5.16 13.40 31.42
CA LEU A 155 -5.65 14.53 30.64
C LEU A 155 -6.38 14.05 29.38
N ALA A 156 -5.88 12.98 28.75
CA ALA A 156 -6.46 12.43 27.54
C ALA A 156 -7.90 11.90 27.74
N ILE A 157 -8.20 11.24 28.87
CA ILE A 157 -9.57 10.77 29.16
C ILE A 157 -10.58 11.91 29.39
N ALA A 158 -10.10 13.12 29.71
CA ALA A 158 -10.94 14.32 29.89
C ALA A 158 -11.12 15.12 28.59
N ASP A 159 -10.41 14.75 27.53
CA ASP A 159 -10.44 15.40 26.22
C ASP A 159 -11.22 14.51 25.23
N GLY A 160 -12.27 15.04 24.61
CA GLY A 160 -13.13 14.29 23.69
C GLY A 160 -12.41 13.72 22.45
N THR A 161 -11.19 14.17 22.17
CA THR A 161 -10.30 13.60 21.16
C THR A 161 -8.90 13.34 21.73
N GLY A 162 -8.78 13.10 23.04
CA GLY A 162 -7.50 12.92 23.73
C GLY A 162 -6.72 11.70 23.24
N PHE A 163 -7.41 10.69 22.70
CA PHE A 163 -6.82 9.53 22.07
C PHE A 163 -7.15 9.43 20.59
N ALA A 164 -6.22 8.87 19.82
CA ALA A 164 -6.46 8.32 18.49
C ALA A 164 -6.12 6.84 18.54
N VAL A 165 -7.10 5.97 18.28
CA VAL A 165 -6.87 4.51 18.26
C VAL A 165 -6.99 4.01 16.83
N LEU A 166 -5.96 3.30 16.40
CA LEU A 166 -5.91 2.63 15.10
C LEU A 166 -6.26 1.16 15.31
N GLY A 167 -7.41 0.73 14.78
CA GLY A 167 -7.91 -0.63 14.81
C GLY A 167 -7.59 -1.38 13.52
N PHE A 168 -7.01 -2.57 13.65
CA PHE A 168 -6.70 -3.46 12.54
C PHE A 168 -7.32 -4.82 12.79
N PHE A 169 -8.22 -5.24 11.91
CA PHE A 169 -8.70 -6.62 11.90
C PHE A 169 -7.55 -7.57 11.56
N ILE A 170 -7.58 -8.77 12.12
CA ILE A 170 -6.62 -9.83 11.82
C ILE A 170 -7.40 -11.04 11.36
N GLU A 171 -7.08 -11.55 10.17
CA GLU A 171 -7.70 -12.72 9.56
C GLU A 171 -6.71 -13.87 9.36
N VAL A 172 -7.24 -15.08 9.22
CA VAL A 172 -6.44 -16.27 8.95
C VAL A 172 -5.91 -16.22 7.52
N ASP A 173 -4.59 -16.27 7.38
CA ASP A 173 -3.94 -16.52 6.11
C ASP A 173 -3.95 -18.03 5.82
N SER A 174 -4.86 -18.45 4.95
CA SER A 174 -5.09 -19.86 4.67
C SER A 174 -3.94 -20.46 3.86
N GLY A 175 -3.40 -21.59 4.33
CA GLY A 175 -2.34 -22.31 3.63
C GLY A 175 -0.91 -21.83 3.96
N THR A 176 -0.75 -20.93 4.93
CA THR A 176 0.55 -20.54 5.46
C THR A 176 0.74 -21.00 6.90
N THR A 177 2.00 -21.19 7.29
CA THR A 177 2.42 -21.52 8.65
C THR A 177 3.52 -20.56 9.05
N ASP A 178 3.47 -20.07 10.29
CA ASP A 178 4.49 -19.18 10.87
C ASP A 178 4.71 -17.86 10.09
N GLN A 179 3.70 -17.38 9.38
CA GLN A 179 3.74 -16.11 8.63
C GLN A 179 2.77 -15.08 9.21
N PRO A 180 3.09 -13.77 9.10
CA PRO A 180 4.38 -13.21 8.71
C PRO A 180 5.48 -13.46 9.77
N ALA A 181 6.76 -13.38 9.37
CA ALA A 181 7.89 -13.58 10.29
C ALA A 181 7.84 -12.69 11.55
N ALA A 182 7.37 -11.45 11.42
CA ALA A 182 7.23 -10.54 12.55
C ALA A 182 6.18 -11.01 13.58
N TRP A 183 5.08 -11.57 13.10
CA TRP A 183 4.07 -12.20 13.96
C TRP A 183 4.60 -13.46 14.63
N LYS A 184 5.43 -14.25 13.94
CA LYS A 184 6.13 -15.39 14.56
C LYS A 184 7.02 -14.92 15.71
N THR A 185 7.82 -13.86 15.48
CA THR A 185 8.69 -13.28 16.52
C THR A 185 7.88 -12.69 17.68
N LEU A 186 6.75 -12.03 17.41
CA LEU A 186 5.88 -11.53 18.48
C LEU A 186 5.32 -12.71 19.30
N ALA A 187 4.73 -13.70 18.62
CA ALA A 187 4.06 -14.84 19.25
C ALA A 187 5.04 -15.73 20.05
N SER A 188 6.33 -15.78 19.67
CA SER A 188 7.33 -16.55 20.44
C SER A 188 7.58 -16.00 21.85
N HIS A 189 7.11 -14.78 22.17
CA HIS A 189 7.21 -14.24 23.52
C HIS A 189 6.05 -14.64 24.42
N LEU A 190 4.96 -15.21 23.88
CA LEU A 190 3.76 -15.53 24.66
C LEU A 190 4.02 -16.54 25.78
N ASP A 191 4.89 -17.52 25.53
CA ASP A 191 5.27 -18.51 26.56
C ASP A 191 5.96 -17.86 27.78
N ASN A 192 6.68 -16.75 27.56
CA ASN A 192 7.36 -15.98 28.62
C ASN A 192 6.43 -15.06 29.40
N ILE A 193 5.17 -14.92 28.95
CA ILE A 193 4.15 -14.07 29.58
C ILE A 193 2.84 -14.83 29.78
N THR A 194 2.96 -16.13 30.08
CA THR A 194 1.82 -17.03 30.24
C THR A 194 0.88 -16.53 31.33
N LEU A 195 1.42 -16.01 32.44
CA LEU A 195 0.66 -15.63 33.64
C LEU A 195 0.51 -14.12 33.79
N HIS A 196 -0.51 -13.71 34.55
CA HIS A 196 -0.77 -12.31 34.86
C HIS A 196 0.47 -11.61 35.43
N ASN A 197 0.69 -10.38 34.97
CA ASN A 197 1.82 -9.53 35.32
C ASN A 197 3.21 -9.97 34.83
N GLU A 198 3.36 -11.14 34.22
CA GLU A 198 4.60 -11.50 33.54
C GLU A 198 4.85 -10.58 32.34
N TYR A 199 6.11 -10.21 32.16
CA TYR A 199 6.55 -9.37 31.06
C TYR A 199 7.97 -9.75 30.62
N VAL A 200 8.28 -9.48 29.36
CA VAL A 200 9.62 -9.62 28.80
C VAL A 200 9.92 -8.44 27.88
N SER A 201 11.18 -8.05 27.79
CA SER A 201 11.62 -7.04 26.83
C SER A 201 11.51 -7.58 25.40
N ILE A 202 11.10 -6.73 24.45
CA ILE A 202 10.97 -7.08 23.05
C ILE A 202 11.73 -6.10 22.17
N THR A 203 12.38 -6.59 21.12
CA THR A 203 13.14 -5.80 20.15
C THR A 203 13.24 -6.56 18.83
N GLY A 204 13.63 -5.88 17.74
CA GLY A 204 13.92 -6.51 16.45
C GLY A 204 12.74 -6.61 15.48
N ILE A 205 11.56 -6.18 15.90
CA ILE A 205 10.38 -5.99 15.05
C ILE A 205 9.83 -4.56 15.21
N SER A 206 9.24 -4.03 14.16
CA SER A 206 8.63 -2.70 14.12
C SER A 206 7.09 -2.79 13.98
N LEU A 207 6.38 -1.67 14.16
CA LEU A 207 4.93 -1.64 13.94
C LEU A 207 4.59 -1.91 12.47
N ASN A 208 5.39 -1.37 11.53
CA ASN A 208 5.25 -1.64 10.10
C ASN A 208 5.35 -3.13 9.78
N ASP A 209 6.27 -3.84 10.44
CA ASP A 209 6.40 -5.30 10.26
C ASP A 209 5.13 -6.06 10.71
N LEU A 210 4.42 -5.55 11.74
CA LEU A 210 3.18 -6.16 12.25
C LEU A 210 1.95 -5.85 11.40
N ILE A 211 1.89 -4.68 10.77
CA ILE A 211 0.75 -4.23 9.93
C ILE A 211 1.01 -4.37 8.42
N THR A 212 2.04 -5.14 8.05
CA THR A 212 2.43 -5.35 6.64
C THR A 212 1.27 -5.92 5.83
N GLY A 213 1.09 -5.40 4.61
CA GLY A 213 0.05 -5.86 3.66
C GLY A 213 -1.31 -5.18 3.83
N VAL A 214 -1.49 -4.32 4.85
CA VAL A 214 -2.69 -3.51 5.02
C VAL A 214 -2.67 -2.30 4.09
N ASP A 215 -3.80 -2.01 3.43
CA ASP A 215 -4.01 -0.75 2.73
C ASP A 215 -4.36 0.35 3.75
N LEU A 216 -3.37 1.19 4.07
CA LEU A 216 -3.49 2.28 5.04
C LEU A 216 -4.22 3.52 4.47
N THR A 217 -4.69 3.46 3.22
CA THR A 217 -5.48 4.54 2.59
C THR A 217 -6.99 4.28 2.69
N SER A 218 -7.39 3.06 3.09
CA SER A 218 -8.78 2.64 3.15
C SER A 218 -9.21 2.38 4.60
N TYR A 219 -10.02 3.29 5.16
CA TYR A 219 -10.43 3.20 6.56
C TYR A 219 -11.78 3.86 6.85
N TYR A 220 -12.36 3.45 7.97
CA TYR A 220 -13.50 4.10 8.62
C TYR A 220 -13.04 5.05 9.72
N ARG A 221 -13.81 6.12 9.96
CA ARG A 221 -13.56 7.14 10.97
C ARG A 221 -14.83 7.41 11.76
N TYR A 222 -14.72 7.41 13.09
CA TYR A 222 -15.79 7.90 13.95
C TYR A 222 -15.24 8.34 15.32
N LEU A 223 -16.06 9.09 16.05
CA LEU A 223 -15.78 9.45 17.44
C LEU A 223 -16.43 8.43 18.39
N GLY A 224 -15.63 7.85 19.28
CA GLY A 224 -16.04 6.75 20.14
C GLY A 224 -15.42 6.80 21.54
N SER A 225 -15.33 5.64 22.17
CA SER A 225 -14.82 5.47 23.53
C SER A 225 -13.65 4.50 23.63
N LEU A 226 -13.02 4.46 24.80
CA LEU A 226 -12.24 3.28 25.21
C LEU A 226 -13.15 2.05 25.29
N THR A 227 -12.63 0.89 24.92
CA THR A 227 -13.36 -0.40 24.89
C THR A 227 -13.13 -1.26 26.13
N THR A 228 -12.38 -0.76 27.10
CA THR A 228 -12.21 -1.35 28.42
C THR A 228 -12.69 -0.36 29.50
N PRO A 229 -12.96 -0.82 30.74
CA PRO A 229 -13.36 0.02 31.86
C PRO A 229 -12.38 1.13 32.24
N SER A 230 -12.55 2.23 31.53
CA SER A 230 -13.03 3.52 32.01
C SER A 230 -13.97 4.15 30.98
N CYS A 231 -14.19 3.50 29.81
CA CYS A 231 -15.22 3.79 28.81
C CYS A 231 -15.35 5.25 28.36
N ASN A 232 -14.36 6.09 28.63
CA ASN A 232 -14.41 7.51 28.32
C ASN A 232 -14.58 7.71 26.82
N GLU A 233 -15.50 8.60 26.42
CA GLU A 233 -15.79 8.97 25.03
C GLU A 233 -14.75 9.95 24.47
N ALA A 234 -13.49 9.55 24.58
CA ALA A 234 -12.29 10.35 24.34
C ALA A 234 -11.50 9.91 23.09
N VAL A 235 -12.06 9.02 22.27
CA VAL A 235 -11.32 8.33 21.21
C VAL A 235 -11.76 8.78 19.82
N VAL A 236 -10.80 9.19 19.00
CA VAL A 236 -10.93 9.27 17.55
C VAL A 236 -10.55 7.90 16.97
N TRP A 237 -11.55 7.13 16.57
CA TRP A 237 -11.34 5.79 16.02
C TRP A 237 -10.99 5.85 14.54
N THR A 238 -9.99 5.05 14.14
CA THR A 238 -9.71 4.70 12.75
C THR A 238 -9.71 3.20 12.65
N VAL A 239 -10.59 2.61 11.85
CA VAL A 239 -10.66 1.16 11.63
C VAL A 239 -10.32 0.89 10.17
N PHE A 240 -9.17 0.25 9.91
CA PHE A 240 -8.71 -0.04 8.55
C PHE A 240 -9.55 -1.15 7.93
N LYS A 241 -9.92 -0.99 6.64
CA LYS A 241 -10.83 -1.93 5.95
C LYS A 241 -10.15 -3.25 5.65
N ASN A 242 -8.85 -3.22 5.33
CA ASN A 242 -8.09 -4.40 4.95
C ASN A 242 -7.50 -5.07 6.20
N PRO A 243 -7.75 -6.37 6.44
CA PRO A 243 -7.22 -7.06 7.60
C PRO A 243 -5.73 -7.41 7.43
N ILE A 244 -5.03 -7.54 8.56
CA ILE A 244 -3.71 -8.17 8.64
C ILE A 244 -3.90 -9.68 8.47
N ARG A 245 -3.11 -10.29 7.58
CA ARG A 245 -3.16 -11.73 7.33
C ARG A 245 -2.10 -12.45 8.15
N VAL A 246 -2.52 -13.37 9.02
CA VAL A 246 -1.64 -14.11 9.93
C VAL A 246 -1.96 -15.60 9.88
N SER A 247 -0.93 -16.44 9.88
CA SER A 247 -1.10 -17.90 9.87
C SER A 247 -1.91 -18.35 11.09
N LYS A 248 -2.80 -19.33 10.85
CA LYS A 248 -3.71 -19.89 11.86
C LYS A 248 -3.01 -20.25 13.17
N ASN A 249 -1.85 -20.90 13.07
CA ASN A 249 -1.11 -21.39 14.23
C ASN A 249 -0.60 -20.25 15.14
N LEU A 250 -0.34 -19.06 14.59
CA LEU A 250 0.09 -17.90 15.39
C LEU A 250 -1.09 -17.23 16.10
N ILE A 251 -2.25 -17.15 15.43
CA ILE A 251 -3.49 -16.64 16.06
C ILE A 251 -3.90 -17.55 17.23
N ASP A 252 -3.86 -18.87 17.02
CA ASP A 252 -4.26 -19.85 18.05
C ASP A 252 -3.36 -19.80 19.32
N LEU A 253 -2.11 -19.34 19.23
CA LEU A 253 -1.23 -19.22 20.40
C LEU A 253 -1.77 -18.24 21.44
N PHE A 254 -2.46 -17.18 21.05
CA PHE A 254 -3.01 -16.20 22.00
C PHE A 254 -4.01 -16.84 22.96
N SER A 255 -4.91 -17.68 22.45
CA SER A 255 -5.93 -18.38 23.25
C SER A 255 -5.44 -19.68 23.89
N ASN A 256 -4.30 -20.24 23.45
CA ASN A 256 -3.79 -21.53 23.93
C ASN A 256 -2.63 -21.40 24.92
N THR A 257 -1.95 -20.25 24.96
CA THR A 257 -0.80 -20.02 25.82
C THR A 257 -1.15 -19.12 27.00
N VAL A 258 -1.77 -17.97 26.75
CA VAL A 258 -1.95 -16.92 27.78
C VAL A 258 -3.08 -17.28 28.73
N ARG A 259 -2.88 -17.07 30.04
CA ARG A 259 -3.85 -17.41 31.10
C ARG A 259 -4.26 -16.20 31.92
N ILE A 260 -5.44 -16.32 32.52
CA ILE A 260 -5.95 -15.40 33.53
C ILE A 260 -5.28 -15.74 34.87
N GLY A 261 -4.93 -14.75 35.69
CA GLY A 261 -4.35 -14.95 37.01
C GLY A 261 -2.90 -15.44 36.99
N ASN A 262 -2.41 -15.82 38.17
CA ASN A 262 -0.99 -16.08 38.44
C ASN A 262 -0.66 -17.57 38.66
N SER A 263 -1.53 -18.47 38.21
CA SER A 263 -1.33 -19.92 38.33
C SER A 263 -1.45 -20.61 36.98
N SER A 264 -0.58 -21.59 36.71
CA SER A 264 -0.63 -22.43 35.51
C SER A 264 -1.91 -23.29 35.41
N SER A 265 -2.64 -23.46 36.51
CA SER A 265 -3.95 -24.14 36.54
C SER A 265 -5.12 -23.23 36.19
N SER A 266 -4.91 -21.93 36.03
CA SER A 266 -5.97 -20.95 35.77
C SER A 266 -6.45 -21.03 34.33
N ASP A 267 -7.65 -20.54 34.06
CA ASP A 267 -8.25 -20.60 32.73
C ASP A 267 -7.41 -19.85 31.67
N LEU A 268 -7.52 -20.33 30.44
CA LEU A 268 -6.94 -19.66 29.28
C LEU A 268 -7.67 -18.34 29.02
N LEU A 269 -6.89 -17.32 28.67
CA LEU A 269 -7.39 -16.00 28.35
C LEU A 269 -8.04 -16.06 26.96
N THR A 270 -9.35 -16.18 26.92
CA THR A 270 -10.15 -16.32 25.68
C THR A 270 -11.32 -15.35 25.69
N ASN A 271 -11.80 -14.99 24.49
CA ASN A 271 -12.92 -14.06 24.30
C ASN A 271 -12.71 -12.71 25.00
N VAL A 272 -11.53 -12.14 24.82
CA VAL A 272 -11.13 -10.85 25.41
C VAL A 272 -11.55 -9.68 24.53
N TYR A 273 -12.84 -9.52 24.31
CA TYR A 273 -13.40 -8.43 23.53
C TYR A 273 -14.73 -7.97 24.12
N ARG A 274 -15.03 -6.68 23.96
CA ARG A 274 -16.31 -6.08 24.30
C ARG A 274 -17.31 -6.33 23.17
N ASN A 275 -18.58 -6.54 23.52
CA ASN A 275 -19.65 -6.61 22.54
C ASN A 275 -19.85 -5.25 21.84
N VAL A 276 -20.39 -5.29 20.62
CA VAL A 276 -20.72 -4.08 19.86
C VAL A 276 -21.74 -3.22 20.61
N GLN A 277 -21.50 -1.92 20.59
CA GLN A 277 -22.32 -0.91 21.23
C GLN A 277 -23.21 -0.22 20.20
N PRO A 278 -24.39 0.28 20.58
CA PRO A 278 -25.27 0.99 19.67
C PRO A 278 -24.59 2.22 19.04
N LEU A 279 -24.83 2.43 17.74
CA LEU A 279 -24.27 3.59 17.03
C LEU A 279 -24.91 4.92 17.50
N ASN A 280 -26.13 4.88 18.04
CA ASN A 280 -26.84 6.02 18.65
C ASN A 280 -26.89 7.26 17.75
N GLY A 281 -27.16 7.06 16.46
CA GLY A 281 -27.28 8.16 15.49
C GLY A 281 -25.95 8.79 15.06
N ARG A 282 -24.80 8.31 15.56
CA ARG A 282 -23.49 8.69 15.00
C ARG A 282 -23.39 8.25 13.55
N GLN A 283 -22.70 9.05 12.75
CA GLN A 283 -22.32 8.68 11.41
C GLN A 283 -20.89 8.12 11.42
N ILE A 284 -20.67 7.06 10.65
CA ILE A 284 -19.34 6.55 10.38
C ILE A 284 -18.90 7.15 9.04
N SER A 285 -17.83 7.93 9.06
CA SER A 285 -17.19 8.40 7.84
C SER A 285 -16.28 7.32 7.28
N GLN A 286 -16.02 7.33 5.99
CA GLN A 286 -15.01 6.48 5.35
C GLN A 286 -14.18 7.29 4.37
N THR A 287 -12.93 6.86 4.15
CA THR A 287 -12.17 7.42 3.04
C THR A 287 -12.94 7.21 1.75
N VAL A 288 -12.95 8.24 0.91
CA VAL A 288 -13.55 8.17 -0.43
C VAL A 288 -12.90 7.00 -1.11
N SER A 289 -13.69 5.96 -1.36
CA SER A 289 -13.18 4.84 -2.13
C SER A 289 -12.77 5.40 -3.48
N SER A 290 -11.55 5.12 -3.94
CA SER A 290 -11.20 5.31 -5.35
C SER A 290 -12.15 4.55 -6.29
N SER A 291 -13.03 3.69 -5.74
CA SER A 291 -14.14 3.05 -6.44
C SER A 291 -15.41 3.89 -6.63
N SER A 292 -15.55 5.11 -6.05
CA SER A 292 -16.72 5.97 -6.32
C SER A 292 -16.50 6.97 -7.45
N LEU A 293 -15.26 7.16 -7.89
CA LEU A 293 -14.92 7.83 -9.15
C LEU A 293 -14.32 6.80 -10.12
N GLU A 294 -15.19 6.00 -10.77
CA GLU A 294 -14.72 5.15 -11.87
C GLU A 294 -14.34 6.05 -13.05
N TYR A 295 -13.05 6.07 -13.40
CA TYR A 295 -12.61 6.73 -14.62
C TYR A 295 -12.89 5.87 -15.85
N CYS A 296 -13.09 6.49 -17.00
CA CYS A 296 -13.35 5.79 -18.24
C CYS A 296 -12.75 6.56 -19.44
N TYR A 297 -12.84 5.96 -20.62
CA TYR A 297 -12.43 6.60 -21.88
C TYR A 297 -13.60 6.86 -22.82
N HIS A 298 -14.82 6.50 -22.43
CA HIS A 298 -15.97 6.44 -23.34
C HIS A 298 -17.14 7.34 -22.96
N ASP A 299 -17.23 7.75 -21.70
CA ASP A 299 -18.32 8.58 -21.19
C ASP A 299 -17.77 9.93 -20.76
N VAL A 300 -18.43 11.00 -21.20
CA VAL A 300 -18.03 12.39 -20.94
C VAL A 300 -17.91 12.71 -19.45
N SER A 301 -18.70 12.04 -18.60
CA SER A 301 -18.68 12.23 -17.14
C SER A 301 -17.43 11.70 -16.46
N CYS A 302 -16.72 10.74 -17.09
CA CYS A 302 -15.51 10.12 -16.54
C CYS A 302 -14.32 10.09 -17.52
N TYR A 303 -14.43 10.79 -18.66
CA TYR A 303 -13.42 10.91 -19.72
C TYR A 303 -12.16 11.64 -19.20
N PRO A 304 -10.96 11.40 -19.77
CA PRO A 304 -9.72 12.07 -19.36
C PRO A 304 -9.75 13.58 -19.11
N LEU A 305 -10.55 14.33 -19.87
CA LEU A 305 -10.70 15.78 -19.68
C LEU A 305 -11.36 16.14 -18.34
N ALA A 306 -12.16 15.25 -17.77
CA ALA A 306 -12.77 15.43 -16.45
C ALA A 306 -11.81 15.09 -15.30
N TRP A 307 -10.70 14.38 -15.55
CA TRP A 307 -9.85 13.86 -14.48
C TRP A 307 -9.15 14.94 -13.68
N ALA A 308 -8.76 16.06 -14.30
CA ALA A 308 -8.18 17.20 -13.59
C ALA A 308 -9.15 17.79 -12.54
N THR A 309 -10.46 17.62 -12.73
CA THR A 309 -11.47 18.04 -11.76
C THR A 309 -11.84 16.91 -10.80
N ALA A 310 -12.13 15.71 -11.32
CA ALA A 310 -12.56 14.56 -10.52
C ALA A 310 -11.47 14.03 -9.59
N PHE A 311 -10.20 14.09 -10.02
CA PHE A 311 -9.03 13.64 -9.28
C PHE A 311 -8.06 14.81 -9.07
N ALA A 312 -8.60 15.96 -8.67
CA ALA A 312 -7.86 17.23 -8.60
C ALA A 312 -6.61 17.19 -7.69
N ALA A 313 -6.57 16.29 -6.72
CA ALA A 313 -5.44 16.13 -5.81
C ALA A 313 -4.12 15.78 -6.51
N SER A 314 -4.17 15.21 -7.72
CA SER A 314 -2.96 14.78 -8.45
C SER A 314 -3.06 14.91 -9.97
N CYS A 315 -4.26 14.91 -10.55
CA CYS A 315 -4.43 15.03 -12.00
C CYS A 315 -4.41 16.47 -12.53
N ASN A 316 -4.33 17.48 -11.65
CA ASN A 316 -4.30 18.90 -12.00
C ASN A 316 -2.91 19.56 -11.82
N ASP A 317 -1.87 18.76 -11.57
CA ASP A 317 -0.51 19.26 -11.41
C ASP A 317 0.17 19.57 -12.77
N ASN A 318 1.39 20.13 -12.72
CA ASN A 318 2.03 20.74 -13.89
C ASN A 318 2.97 19.81 -14.69
N ARG A 319 3.28 18.62 -14.19
CA ARG A 319 4.15 17.60 -14.81
C ARG A 319 3.37 16.35 -15.24
N GLN A 320 2.13 16.54 -15.67
CA GLN A 320 1.30 15.44 -16.15
C GLN A 320 1.78 14.84 -17.48
N SER A 321 1.46 13.56 -17.70
CA SER A 321 1.71 12.78 -18.90
C SER A 321 0.38 12.27 -19.48
N PRO A 322 0.30 11.95 -20.79
CA PRO A 322 1.37 11.97 -21.79
C PRO A 322 1.63 13.38 -22.34
N VAL A 323 2.66 13.53 -23.18
CA VAL A 323 3.02 14.79 -23.85
C VAL A 323 3.30 14.57 -25.33
N ASP A 324 3.17 15.63 -26.13
CA ASP A 324 3.75 15.63 -27.48
C ASP A 324 5.26 15.84 -27.40
N ILE A 325 6.00 14.94 -28.04
CA ILE A 325 7.45 15.02 -28.16
C ILE A 325 7.79 15.75 -29.45
N VAL A 326 8.10 17.04 -29.35
CA VAL A 326 8.61 17.82 -30.49
C VAL A 326 10.11 17.58 -30.61
N SER A 327 10.52 16.68 -31.51
CA SER A 327 11.90 16.20 -31.61
C SER A 327 12.91 17.32 -31.88
N ALA A 328 12.52 18.35 -32.62
CA ALA A 328 13.36 19.52 -32.90
C ALA A 328 13.71 20.34 -31.64
N ASN A 329 12.90 20.24 -30.58
CA ASN A 329 13.08 20.94 -29.31
C ASN A 329 13.76 20.06 -28.24
N ALA A 330 13.99 18.77 -28.54
CA ALA A 330 14.63 17.86 -27.61
C ALA A 330 16.10 18.22 -27.43
N LEU A 331 16.56 18.21 -26.18
CA LEU A 331 17.93 18.58 -25.84
C LEU A 331 18.80 17.33 -25.71
N ASP A 332 19.93 17.31 -26.40
CA ASP A 332 20.91 16.25 -26.25
C ASP A 332 21.41 16.19 -24.80
N ASP A 333 21.44 14.97 -24.25
CA ASP A 333 21.96 14.72 -22.91
C ASP A 333 22.95 13.54 -22.95
N SER A 334 24.23 13.86 -22.77
CA SER A 334 25.31 12.88 -22.80
C SER A 334 25.31 11.91 -21.61
N SER A 335 24.51 12.17 -20.56
CA SER A 335 24.33 11.23 -19.45
C SER A 335 23.35 10.10 -19.76
N LEU A 336 22.58 10.21 -20.85
CA LEU A 336 21.66 9.18 -21.31
C LEU A 336 22.44 8.09 -22.06
N GLY A 337 22.88 7.08 -21.32
CA GLY A 337 23.62 5.92 -21.85
C GLY A 337 22.72 4.73 -22.24
N ALA A 338 23.34 3.56 -22.38
CA ALA A 338 22.62 2.31 -22.62
C ALA A 338 21.85 1.85 -21.37
N PHE A 339 20.72 1.19 -21.60
CA PHE A 339 20.00 0.46 -20.57
C PHE A 339 20.61 -0.94 -20.35
N THR A 340 20.48 -1.43 -19.12
CA THR A 340 20.68 -2.83 -18.77
C THR A 340 19.32 -3.43 -18.43
N PHE A 341 18.90 -4.41 -19.23
CA PHE A 341 17.66 -5.16 -19.04
C PHE A 341 17.98 -6.54 -18.48
N ASN A 342 17.62 -6.81 -17.23
CA ASN A 342 17.85 -8.09 -16.58
C ASN A 342 16.59 -8.96 -16.68
N GLY A 343 16.73 -10.19 -17.20
CA GLY A 343 15.65 -11.18 -17.26
C GLY A 343 14.58 -10.91 -18.32
N PHE A 344 14.76 -9.91 -19.20
CA PHE A 344 13.80 -9.60 -20.27
C PHE A 344 13.70 -10.68 -21.35
N ASP A 345 14.68 -11.58 -21.42
CA ASP A 345 14.72 -12.80 -22.24
C ASP A 345 14.04 -14.01 -21.55
N ASN A 346 13.65 -13.89 -20.28
CA ASN A 346 13.06 -14.99 -19.53
C ASN A 346 11.59 -15.24 -19.95
N THR A 347 11.35 -16.30 -20.71
CA THR A 347 10.02 -16.69 -21.20
C THR A 347 9.07 -17.18 -20.10
N ALA A 348 9.56 -17.46 -18.90
CA ALA A 348 8.74 -17.88 -17.76
C ALA A 348 8.34 -16.70 -16.84
N ALA A 349 8.75 -15.47 -17.18
CA ALA A 349 8.60 -14.35 -16.27
C ALA A 349 7.24 -13.67 -16.30
N MET A 350 6.55 -13.68 -17.44
CA MET A 350 5.14 -13.24 -17.48
C MET A 350 4.30 -14.20 -16.62
N SER A 351 3.37 -13.65 -15.85
CA SER A 351 2.53 -14.41 -14.92
C SER A 351 1.10 -14.54 -15.44
N LYS A 352 0.46 -13.42 -15.75
CA LYS A 352 -0.93 -13.35 -16.18
C LYS A 352 -1.17 -12.17 -17.12
N ILE A 353 -2.05 -12.38 -18.09
CA ILE A 353 -2.65 -11.35 -18.93
C ILE A 353 -4.09 -11.13 -18.48
N LYS A 354 -4.50 -9.87 -18.32
CA LYS A 354 -5.79 -9.47 -17.76
C LYS A 354 -6.41 -8.35 -18.59
N ASN A 355 -7.70 -8.47 -18.86
CA ASN A 355 -8.51 -7.33 -19.27
C ASN A 355 -8.97 -6.57 -18.03
N THR A 356 -8.55 -5.32 -17.90
CA THR A 356 -8.91 -4.45 -16.76
C THR A 356 -10.23 -3.70 -16.96
N GLY A 357 -10.81 -3.80 -18.16
CA GLY A 357 -11.91 -2.95 -18.64
C GLY A 357 -11.43 -1.61 -19.22
N LYS A 358 -10.16 -1.25 -19.03
CA LYS A 358 -9.54 0.00 -19.51
C LYS A 358 -8.32 -0.23 -20.40
N THR A 359 -7.63 -1.36 -20.22
CA THR A 359 -6.45 -1.79 -20.97
C THR A 359 -6.28 -3.31 -20.86
N VAL A 360 -5.44 -3.89 -21.71
CA VAL A 360 -4.85 -5.22 -21.55
C VAL A 360 -3.55 -5.06 -20.77
N LYS A 361 -3.49 -5.68 -19.59
CA LYS A 361 -2.34 -5.62 -18.68
C LYS A 361 -1.72 -7.01 -18.53
N VAL A 362 -0.39 -7.08 -18.61
CA VAL A 362 0.41 -8.27 -18.29
C VAL A 362 1.23 -7.99 -17.04
N GLU A 363 1.12 -8.86 -16.04
CA GLU A 363 1.91 -8.76 -14.81
C GLU A 363 3.07 -9.76 -14.85
N PHE A 364 4.23 -9.36 -14.32
CA PHE A 364 5.41 -10.23 -14.19
C PHE A 364 5.45 -10.90 -12.82
N LYS A 365 6.12 -12.05 -12.74
CA LYS A 365 6.44 -12.65 -11.44
C LYS A 365 7.50 -11.78 -10.74
N SER A 366 7.26 -11.53 -9.46
CA SER A 366 8.12 -10.67 -8.65
C SER A 366 9.59 -11.12 -8.66
N GLY A 367 10.50 -10.16 -8.77
CA GLY A 367 11.96 -10.38 -8.70
C GLY A 367 12.61 -10.99 -9.94
N LEU A 368 11.88 -11.25 -11.03
CA LEU A 368 12.47 -11.86 -12.23
C LEU A 368 13.02 -10.86 -13.25
N LEU A 369 12.45 -9.65 -13.33
CA LEU A 369 12.85 -8.61 -14.28
C LEU A 369 13.24 -7.33 -13.56
N SER A 370 14.29 -6.67 -14.04
CA SER A 370 14.65 -5.32 -13.61
C SER A 370 15.31 -4.53 -14.75
N VAL A 371 15.27 -3.21 -14.63
CA VAL A 371 15.92 -2.27 -15.55
C VAL A 371 16.84 -1.34 -14.78
N SER A 372 18.00 -1.03 -15.35
CA SER A 372 18.93 -0.01 -14.84
C SER A 372 19.68 0.65 -15.99
N GLY A 373 20.55 1.61 -15.70
CA GLY A 373 21.22 2.38 -16.75
C GLY A 373 20.29 3.37 -17.43
N GLY A 374 20.62 3.80 -18.65
CA GLY A 374 19.81 4.77 -19.39
C GLY A 374 19.64 6.13 -18.70
N GLY A 375 20.55 6.50 -17.80
CA GLY A 375 20.42 7.69 -16.95
C GLY A 375 19.41 7.55 -15.80
N LEU A 376 18.91 6.35 -15.50
CA LEU A 376 18.19 6.07 -14.26
C LEU A 376 19.15 6.11 -13.06
N SER A 377 18.67 6.59 -11.91
CA SER A 377 19.50 6.79 -10.72
C SER A 377 19.91 5.49 -10.01
N THR A 378 19.20 4.39 -10.28
CA THR A 378 19.38 3.08 -9.63
C THR A 378 18.68 2.00 -10.46
N SER A 379 18.62 0.77 -9.94
CA SER A 379 17.80 -0.32 -10.48
C SER A 379 16.31 -0.13 -10.15
N TYR A 380 15.46 -0.58 -11.06
CA TYR A 380 14.01 -0.59 -10.93
C TYR A 380 13.49 -1.99 -11.24
N ASP A 381 12.64 -2.53 -10.37
CA ASP A 381 12.01 -3.83 -10.55
C ASP A 381 10.82 -3.70 -11.50
N THR A 382 10.75 -4.56 -12.51
CA THR A 382 9.70 -4.51 -13.54
C THR A 382 8.42 -5.16 -13.03
N LEU A 383 7.31 -4.41 -13.00
CA LEU A 383 6.06 -4.85 -12.39
C LEU A 383 5.09 -5.42 -13.42
N GLN A 384 4.87 -4.68 -14.49
CA GLN A 384 3.84 -4.98 -15.49
C GLN A 384 4.13 -4.23 -16.79
N PHE A 385 3.50 -4.68 -17.87
CA PHE A 385 3.24 -3.81 -19.01
C PHE A 385 1.76 -3.76 -19.36
N HIS A 386 1.36 -2.67 -20.00
CA HIS A 386 0.00 -2.48 -20.51
C HIS A 386 0.05 -1.74 -21.83
N ILE A 387 -1.07 -1.76 -22.54
CA ILE A 387 -1.14 -1.31 -23.93
C ILE A 387 -2.30 -0.34 -24.10
N HIS A 388 -2.08 0.74 -24.84
CA HIS A 388 -3.09 1.71 -25.24
C HIS A 388 -3.34 1.58 -26.74
N TRP A 389 -4.60 1.70 -27.16
CA TRP A 389 -4.99 1.54 -28.55
C TRP A 389 -6.19 2.41 -28.92
N GLY A 390 -6.30 2.70 -30.22
CA GLY A 390 -7.37 3.51 -30.78
C GLY A 390 -8.56 2.65 -31.17
N ASN A 391 -9.22 3.00 -32.28
CA ASN A 391 -10.26 2.16 -32.89
C ASN A 391 -9.81 1.55 -34.23
N THR A 392 -8.51 1.70 -34.55
CA THR A 392 -7.77 1.21 -35.73
C THR A 392 -8.27 1.66 -37.10
N SER A 393 -9.50 2.14 -37.20
CA SER A 393 -10.12 2.58 -38.45
C SER A 393 -9.96 4.08 -38.69
N THR A 394 -10.10 4.90 -37.64
CA THR A 394 -10.17 6.37 -37.76
C THR A 394 -9.35 7.10 -36.71
N VAL A 395 -9.05 6.44 -35.59
CA VAL A 395 -8.38 7.03 -34.43
C VAL A 395 -7.17 6.18 -34.06
N ALA A 396 -6.00 6.81 -34.06
CA ALA A 396 -4.75 6.26 -33.54
C ALA A 396 -4.80 6.18 -32.00
N GLY A 397 -3.93 5.38 -31.39
CA GLY A 397 -4.09 4.91 -30.02
C GLY A 397 -2.96 5.17 -29.04
N SER A 398 -1.82 5.68 -29.49
CA SER A 398 -0.71 6.00 -28.58
C SER A 398 -1.10 7.15 -27.66
N GLU A 399 -0.60 7.12 -26.43
CA GLU A 399 -0.79 8.21 -25.48
C GLU A 399 0.13 9.37 -25.84
N HIS A 400 1.42 9.08 -26.05
CA HIS A 400 2.38 10.04 -26.55
C HIS A 400 2.18 10.30 -28.04
N THR A 401 2.61 11.48 -28.48
CA THR A 401 2.77 11.79 -29.90
C THR A 401 4.20 12.21 -30.17
N LEU A 402 4.65 12.03 -31.42
CA LEU A 402 5.97 12.47 -31.88
C LEU A 402 5.78 13.48 -33.01
N ASN A 403 6.14 14.74 -32.79
CA ASN A 403 5.90 15.86 -33.70
C ASN A 403 4.42 15.95 -34.13
N GLY A 404 3.51 15.76 -33.18
CA GLY A 404 2.06 15.71 -33.40
C GLY A 404 1.55 14.42 -34.06
N LYS A 405 2.41 13.47 -34.45
CA LYS A 405 2.00 12.17 -34.98
C LYS A 405 1.62 11.24 -33.82
N GLN A 406 0.38 10.76 -33.83
CA GLN A 406 -0.10 9.67 -32.99
C GLN A 406 0.06 8.33 -33.73
N PHE A 407 0.38 7.26 -33.00
CA PHE A 407 0.64 5.91 -33.51
C PHE A 407 -0.53 4.98 -33.20
N PRO A 408 -0.76 3.90 -33.97
CA PRO A 408 -1.88 2.98 -33.76
C PRO A 408 -2.05 2.48 -32.32
N MET A 409 -0.94 2.13 -31.66
CA MET A 409 -0.93 1.68 -30.27
C MET A 409 0.35 2.13 -29.56
N GLU A 410 0.37 2.06 -28.24
CA GLU A 410 1.57 2.27 -27.42
C GLU A 410 1.63 1.26 -26.27
N LEU A 411 2.81 0.69 -26.05
CA LEU A 411 3.09 -0.22 -24.94
C LEU A 411 3.88 0.52 -23.87
N HIS A 412 3.42 0.39 -22.62
CA HIS A 412 4.07 0.96 -21.44
C HIS A 412 4.56 -0.17 -20.52
N ILE A 413 5.88 -0.27 -20.32
CA ILE A 413 6.49 -1.11 -19.28
C ILE A 413 6.68 -0.26 -18.02
N VAL A 414 6.10 -0.69 -16.90
CA VAL A 414 6.17 0.05 -15.63
C VAL A 414 7.12 -0.66 -14.66
N ASN A 415 8.08 0.10 -14.16
CA ASN A 415 9.12 -0.36 -13.24
C ASN A 415 9.10 0.50 -11.98
N ALA A 416 9.26 -0.10 -10.81
CA ALA A 416 9.34 0.59 -9.53
C ALA A 416 10.76 0.56 -8.98
N LYS A 417 11.20 1.68 -8.41
CA LYS A 417 12.57 1.85 -7.91
C LYS A 417 12.88 0.82 -6.83
N SER A 418 13.87 -0.04 -7.06
CA SER A 418 14.14 -1.20 -6.21
C SER A 418 14.52 -0.80 -4.77
N SER A 419 15.05 0.41 -4.57
CA SER A 419 15.42 0.93 -3.24
C SER A 419 14.24 1.11 -2.28
N HIS A 420 13.00 1.15 -2.79
CA HIS A 420 11.79 1.22 -1.97
C HIS A 420 11.27 -0.18 -1.56
N ASN A 421 11.98 -1.26 -1.91
CA ASN A 421 11.69 -2.64 -1.48
C ASN A 421 10.21 -3.06 -1.67
N GLY A 422 9.60 -2.66 -2.78
CA GLY A 422 8.20 -2.96 -3.09
C GLY A 422 7.16 -2.08 -2.37
N ASN A 423 7.57 -1.07 -1.60
CA ASN A 423 6.64 -0.13 -0.95
C ASN A 423 6.08 0.87 -1.97
N ILE A 424 4.87 0.60 -2.47
CA ILE A 424 4.21 1.42 -3.49
C ILE A 424 3.91 2.84 -3.00
N SER A 425 3.56 3.02 -1.72
CA SER A 425 3.28 4.36 -1.18
C SER A 425 4.52 5.26 -1.22
N GLN A 426 5.69 4.72 -0.88
CA GLN A 426 6.96 5.44 -0.99
C GLN A 426 7.34 5.70 -2.46
N VAL A 427 7.12 4.71 -3.33
CA VAL A 427 7.31 4.85 -4.78
C VAL A 427 6.49 6.00 -5.36
N LEU A 428 5.21 6.12 -4.99
CA LEU A 428 4.33 7.16 -5.53
C LEU A 428 4.59 8.56 -4.94
N GLN A 429 5.29 8.65 -3.81
CA GLN A 429 5.74 9.91 -3.19
C GLN A 429 7.13 10.36 -3.70
N ASP A 430 7.95 9.42 -4.18
CA ASP A 430 9.22 9.73 -4.83
C ASP A 430 8.95 10.25 -6.26
N SER A 431 9.38 11.48 -6.55
CA SER A 431 9.25 12.10 -7.88
C SER A 431 9.92 11.32 -9.03
N THR A 432 10.72 10.31 -8.69
CA THR A 432 11.40 9.37 -9.59
C THR A 432 11.16 7.92 -9.17
N GLY A 433 10.13 7.64 -8.38
CA GLY A 433 9.87 6.29 -7.84
C GLY A 433 9.48 5.28 -8.90
N LEU A 434 8.95 5.73 -10.04
CA LEU A 434 8.62 4.89 -11.19
C LEU A 434 9.50 5.24 -12.38
N ALA A 435 9.87 4.22 -13.16
CA ALA A 435 10.41 4.37 -14.50
C ALA A 435 9.46 3.71 -15.49
N ALA A 436 8.91 4.50 -16.42
CA ALA A 436 8.02 4.02 -17.47
C ALA A 436 8.75 4.02 -18.82
N LEU A 437 8.69 2.88 -19.51
CA LEU A 437 9.28 2.71 -20.84
C LEU A 437 8.14 2.62 -21.88
N GLY A 438 8.06 3.63 -22.74
CA GLY A 438 7.06 3.76 -23.80
C GLY A 438 7.59 3.32 -25.15
N PHE A 439 6.81 2.49 -25.84
CA PHE A 439 7.10 1.97 -27.17
C PHE A 439 5.91 2.23 -28.09
N PHE A 440 6.10 3.03 -29.13
CA PHE A 440 5.11 3.15 -30.19
C PHE A 440 5.00 1.81 -30.94
N ILE A 441 3.79 1.46 -31.36
CA ILE A 441 3.52 0.29 -32.20
C ILE A 441 2.94 0.78 -33.52
N GLU A 442 3.55 0.37 -34.62
CA GLU A 442 3.14 0.69 -35.98
C GLU A 442 2.74 -0.54 -36.77
N VAL A 443 1.87 -0.31 -37.75
CA VAL A 443 1.48 -1.33 -38.71
C VAL A 443 2.67 -1.71 -39.57
N GLU A 444 3.01 -3.00 -39.56
CA GLU A 444 3.89 -3.58 -40.55
C GLU A 444 3.12 -3.84 -41.84
N SER A 445 3.39 -3.03 -42.87
CA SER A 445 2.68 -3.13 -44.14
C SER A 445 3.03 -4.42 -44.88
N GLY A 446 2.02 -5.12 -45.38
CA GLY A 446 2.22 -6.33 -46.18
C GLY A 446 2.54 -7.59 -45.38
N SER A 447 2.47 -7.55 -44.05
CA SER A 447 2.57 -8.74 -43.20
C SER A 447 1.22 -9.15 -42.61
N THR A 448 1.11 -10.42 -42.24
CA THR A 448 -0.04 -10.98 -41.52
C THR A 448 0.51 -11.87 -40.43
N ASP A 449 -0.09 -11.82 -39.24
CA ASP A 449 0.29 -12.67 -38.12
C ASP A 449 1.75 -12.49 -37.64
N GLN A 450 2.37 -11.35 -37.93
CA GLN A 450 3.74 -11.03 -37.53
C GLN A 450 3.81 -9.89 -36.49
N PRO A 451 4.83 -9.91 -35.61
CA PRO A 451 5.74 -11.04 -35.36
C PRO A 451 5.03 -12.17 -34.58
N ALA A 452 5.62 -13.37 -34.59
CA ALA A 452 5.08 -14.55 -33.90
C ALA A 452 4.85 -14.33 -32.39
N SER A 453 5.65 -13.48 -31.75
CA SER A 453 5.50 -13.10 -30.33
C SER A 453 4.19 -12.37 -30.08
N TRP A 454 3.85 -11.40 -30.92
CA TRP A 454 2.59 -10.66 -30.87
C TRP A 454 1.39 -11.54 -31.25
N LYS A 455 1.55 -12.46 -32.21
CA LYS A 455 0.52 -13.46 -32.51
C LYS A 455 0.22 -14.34 -31.29
N THR A 456 1.26 -14.78 -30.59
CA THR A 456 1.09 -15.60 -29.38
C THR A 456 0.42 -14.78 -28.27
N LEU A 457 0.86 -13.54 -28.02
CA LEU A 457 0.25 -12.66 -27.02
C LEU A 457 -1.24 -12.43 -27.31
N THR A 458 -1.57 -12.06 -28.55
CA THR A 458 -2.94 -11.74 -28.97
C THR A 458 -3.86 -12.96 -29.00
N SER A 459 -3.32 -14.17 -29.14
CA SER A 459 -4.11 -15.42 -29.06
C SER A 459 -4.85 -15.58 -27.72
N HIS A 460 -4.37 -14.93 -26.65
CA HIS A 460 -5.00 -14.95 -25.34
C HIS A 460 -6.17 -13.97 -25.20
N LEU A 461 -6.35 -13.00 -26.11
CA LEU A 461 -7.37 -11.94 -25.99
C LEU A 461 -8.80 -12.51 -25.95
N ALA A 462 -9.07 -13.56 -26.73
CA ALA A 462 -10.36 -14.24 -26.73
C ALA A 462 -10.75 -14.78 -25.34
N ASN A 463 -9.77 -15.23 -24.55
CA ASN A 463 -9.99 -15.76 -23.21
C ASN A 463 -10.19 -14.67 -22.14
N ILE A 464 -9.89 -13.42 -22.46
CA ILE A 464 -10.03 -12.27 -21.57
C ILE A 464 -10.95 -11.19 -22.13
N THR A 465 -11.89 -11.59 -23.00
CA THR A 465 -12.85 -10.68 -23.65
C THR A 465 -13.52 -9.71 -22.67
N GLN A 466 -13.94 -10.16 -21.48
CA GLN A 466 -14.69 -9.37 -20.50
C GLN A 466 -13.79 -8.72 -19.43
N LYS A 467 -14.22 -7.58 -18.88
CA LYS A 467 -13.57 -6.89 -17.74
C LYS A 467 -13.30 -7.87 -16.61
N ASN A 468 -12.13 -7.74 -16.00
CA ASN A 468 -11.61 -8.56 -14.91
C ASN A 468 -11.29 -10.02 -15.23
N LYS A 469 -11.54 -10.52 -16.44
CA LYS A 469 -11.06 -11.84 -16.86
C LYS A 469 -9.54 -11.83 -17.05
N TYR A 470 -8.90 -12.92 -16.68
CA TYR A 470 -7.46 -13.11 -16.82
C TYR A 470 -7.15 -14.57 -17.14
N VAL A 471 -5.99 -14.80 -17.75
CA VAL A 471 -5.39 -16.13 -17.91
C VAL A 471 -3.90 -16.07 -17.56
N ASN A 472 -3.38 -17.18 -17.05
CA ASN A 472 -1.93 -17.31 -16.84
C ASN A 472 -1.25 -17.54 -18.18
N ILE A 473 -0.08 -16.93 -18.38
CA ILE A 473 0.69 -17.03 -19.63
C ILE A 473 2.15 -17.32 -19.35
N THR A 474 2.82 -17.96 -20.31
CA THR A 474 4.25 -18.28 -20.31
C THR A 474 4.68 -18.53 -21.76
N GLY A 475 5.98 -18.57 -22.03
CA GLY A 475 6.51 -18.92 -23.36
C GLY A 475 6.76 -17.74 -24.29
N ILE A 476 6.61 -16.51 -23.80
CA ILE A 476 6.95 -15.26 -24.50
C ILE A 476 7.83 -14.43 -23.56
N SER A 477 8.95 -13.89 -24.05
CA SER A 477 9.79 -12.97 -23.29
C SER A 477 9.46 -11.51 -23.63
N MET A 478 9.90 -10.56 -22.80
CA MET A 478 9.72 -9.14 -23.10
C MET A 478 10.55 -8.72 -24.31
N ASN A 479 11.75 -9.29 -24.47
CA ASN A 479 12.61 -9.07 -25.64
C ASN A 479 11.92 -9.48 -26.95
N ASP A 480 11.13 -10.56 -26.95
CA ASP A 480 10.40 -11.00 -28.13
C ASP A 480 9.34 -9.97 -28.56
N LEU A 481 8.70 -9.30 -27.59
CA LEU A 481 7.65 -8.31 -27.84
C LEU A 481 8.18 -6.95 -28.30
N ILE A 482 9.38 -6.56 -27.86
CA ILE A 482 10.02 -5.28 -28.25
C ILE A 482 11.12 -5.45 -29.30
N SER A 483 11.17 -6.62 -29.95
CA SER A 483 12.17 -6.92 -30.97
C SER A 483 12.12 -5.93 -32.14
N GLY A 484 13.28 -5.59 -32.69
CA GLY A 484 13.41 -4.65 -33.81
C GLY A 484 13.44 -3.17 -33.43
N VAL A 485 13.38 -2.82 -32.14
CA VAL A 485 13.52 -1.44 -31.64
C VAL A 485 14.97 -1.15 -31.25
N ASP A 486 15.54 -0.02 -31.69
CA ASP A 486 16.80 0.49 -31.15
C ASP A 486 16.62 1.04 -29.72
N LEU A 487 17.01 0.23 -28.74
CA LEU A 487 16.95 0.59 -27.31
C LEU A 487 18.03 1.60 -26.87
N THR A 488 18.88 2.08 -27.79
CA THR A 488 19.88 3.12 -27.51
C THR A 488 19.40 4.52 -27.90
N SER A 489 18.28 4.61 -28.62
CA SER A 489 17.74 5.86 -29.16
C SER A 489 16.39 6.19 -28.52
N TYR A 490 16.37 7.18 -27.60
CA TYR A 490 15.15 7.50 -26.85
C TYR A 490 15.09 8.96 -26.37
N TYR A 491 13.88 9.36 -26.01
CA TYR A 491 13.57 10.61 -25.31
C TYR A 491 13.39 10.37 -23.81
N ARG A 492 13.66 11.38 -23.00
CA ARG A 492 13.58 11.35 -21.53
C ARG A 492 12.89 12.60 -21.00
N TYR A 493 11.93 12.42 -20.09
CA TYR A 493 11.35 13.52 -19.32
C TYR A 493 10.79 13.03 -17.97
N LEU A 494 10.56 13.96 -17.03
CA LEU A 494 9.83 13.68 -15.79
C LEU A 494 8.34 13.97 -16.00
N GLY A 495 7.50 13.01 -15.64
CA GLY A 495 6.08 13.04 -15.89
C GLY A 495 5.26 12.37 -14.79
N SER A 496 4.06 11.94 -15.17
CA SER A 496 3.11 11.30 -14.26
C SER A 496 2.66 9.93 -14.75
N LEU A 497 1.89 9.24 -13.91
CA LEU A 497 0.97 8.21 -14.39
C LEU A 497 -0.04 8.83 -15.38
N THR A 498 -0.43 8.07 -16.39
CA THR A 498 -1.37 8.48 -17.45
C THR A 498 -2.80 8.03 -17.18
N THR A 499 -3.07 7.50 -15.99
CA THR A 499 -4.40 7.17 -15.49
C THR A 499 -4.62 7.83 -14.13
N PRO A 500 -5.87 7.93 -13.64
CA PRO A 500 -6.18 8.54 -12.35
C PRO A 500 -5.38 7.96 -11.20
N ASP A 501 -5.24 8.80 -10.16
CA ASP A 501 -4.11 8.91 -9.23
C ASP A 501 -2.94 9.75 -9.77
N CYS A 502 -2.70 9.78 -11.09
CA CYS A 502 -1.91 10.80 -11.79
C CYS A 502 -0.59 11.26 -11.14
N ASN A 503 0.03 10.41 -10.31
CA ASN A 503 1.16 10.83 -9.49
C ASN A 503 2.33 11.25 -10.37
N GLU A 504 2.93 12.42 -10.09
CA GLU A 504 4.12 12.93 -10.76
C GLU A 504 5.42 12.26 -10.28
N ALA A 505 5.41 10.94 -10.31
CA ALA A 505 6.44 10.04 -9.79
C ALA A 505 7.23 9.33 -10.89
N VAL A 506 7.01 9.68 -12.17
CA VAL A 506 7.43 8.87 -13.31
C VAL A 506 8.59 9.50 -14.07
N VAL A 507 9.68 8.74 -14.21
CA VAL A 507 10.75 8.99 -15.18
C VAL A 507 10.37 8.29 -16.49
N TRP A 508 9.91 9.06 -17.46
CA TRP A 508 9.51 8.54 -18.77
C TRP A 508 10.70 8.37 -19.70
N THR A 509 10.75 7.22 -20.36
CA THR A 509 11.64 6.93 -21.50
C THR A 509 10.78 6.51 -22.68
N VAL A 510 10.79 7.27 -23.77
CA VAL A 510 10.02 6.95 -24.98
C VAL A 510 10.99 6.64 -26.11
N PHE A 511 11.01 5.40 -26.58
CA PHE A 511 11.94 4.96 -27.63
C PHE A 511 11.55 5.55 -28.98
N LYS A 512 12.56 5.94 -29.78
CA LYS A 512 12.34 6.59 -31.08
C LYS A 512 11.82 5.61 -32.13
N ASP A 513 12.32 4.39 -32.09
CA ASP A 513 11.90 3.32 -32.98
C ASP A 513 10.59 2.67 -32.50
N SER A 514 9.73 2.32 -33.46
CA SER A 514 8.46 1.66 -33.19
C SER A 514 8.56 0.15 -33.31
N ILE A 515 7.82 -0.57 -32.47
CA ILE A 515 7.55 -2.00 -32.68
C ILE A 515 6.68 -2.16 -33.94
N LYS A 516 7.03 -3.10 -34.83
CA LYS A 516 6.28 -3.39 -36.05
C LYS A 516 5.38 -4.60 -35.81
N VAL A 517 4.07 -4.44 -36.04
CA VAL A 517 3.06 -5.50 -35.83
C VAL A 517 2.07 -5.50 -36.98
N SER A 518 1.66 -6.68 -37.47
CA SER A 518 0.65 -6.80 -38.51
C SER A 518 -0.68 -6.19 -38.09
N GLN A 519 -1.37 -5.52 -39.02
CA GLN A 519 -2.66 -4.86 -38.78
C GLN A 519 -3.69 -5.80 -38.13
N ASN A 520 -3.77 -7.05 -38.58
CA ASN A 520 -4.75 -8.01 -38.08
C ASN A 520 -4.57 -8.35 -36.59
N LEU A 521 -3.34 -8.22 -36.04
CA LEU A 521 -3.08 -8.42 -34.62
C LEU A 521 -3.40 -7.17 -33.80
N ILE A 522 -3.13 -5.98 -34.36
CA ILE A 522 -3.51 -4.67 -33.79
C ILE A 522 -5.04 -4.59 -33.65
N ASP A 523 -5.78 -5.00 -34.69
CA ASP A 523 -7.24 -4.94 -34.72
C ASP A 523 -7.90 -5.78 -33.61
N LEU A 524 -7.28 -6.89 -33.18
CA LEU A 524 -7.82 -7.76 -32.14
C LEU A 524 -8.05 -7.02 -30.81
N PHE A 525 -7.24 -6.01 -30.48
CA PHE A 525 -7.44 -5.23 -29.26
C PHE A 525 -8.77 -4.46 -29.29
N SER A 526 -9.08 -3.82 -30.42
CA SER A 526 -10.31 -3.02 -30.60
C SER A 526 -11.56 -3.83 -30.95
N THR A 527 -11.40 -5.09 -31.36
CA THR A 527 -12.49 -5.96 -31.82
C THR A 527 -12.79 -7.15 -30.91
N THR A 528 -11.94 -7.40 -29.90
CA THR A 528 -12.11 -8.52 -28.95
C THR A 528 -12.32 -8.04 -27.52
N VAL A 529 -11.55 -7.04 -27.06
CA VAL A 529 -11.56 -6.63 -25.65
C VAL A 529 -12.76 -5.75 -25.35
N ARG A 530 -13.55 -6.05 -24.31
CA ARG A 530 -14.74 -5.27 -23.88
C ARG A 530 -14.48 -4.51 -22.58
N ILE A 531 -15.16 -3.38 -22.41
CA ILE A 531 -15.05 -2.54 -21.21
C ILE A 531 -15.74 -3.13 -19.97
N GLY A 532 -16.59 -4.15 -20.17
CA GLY A 532 -17.44 -4.75 -19.14
C GLY A 532 -17.73 -6.21 -19.44
N ASP A 533 -19.00 -6.60 -19.38
CA ASP A 533 -19.46 -7.95 -19.70
C ASP A 533 -19.59 -8.20 -21.22
N SER A 534 -20.23 -9.32 -21.60
CA SER A 534 -20.47 -9.68 -23.00
C SER A 534 -21.39 -8.72 -23.76
N SER A 535 -22.22 -7.96 -23.06
CA SER A 535 -23.12 -6.97 -23.66
C SER A 535 -22.48 -5.59 -23.82
N SER A 536 -21.40 -5.34 -23.07
CA SER A 536 -20.68 -4.07 -23.05
C SER A 536 -19.93 -3.83 -24.36
N GLN A 537 -19.78 -2.57 -24.76
CA GLN A 537 -19.01 -2.21 -25.97
C GLN A 537 -17.54 -2.66 -25.91
N PHE A 538 -16.90 -2.71 -27.08
CA PHE A 538 -15.47 -2.93 -27.16
C PHE A 538 -14.71 -1.76 -26.53
N ALA A 539 -13.60 -2.09 -25.89
CA ALA A 539 -12.64 -1.12 -25.39
C ALA A 539 -11.91 -0.54 -26.62
N VAL A 540 -12.14 0.73 -26.90
CA VAL A 540 -11.48 1.51 -27.96
C VAL A 540 -11.01 2.84 -27.40
N ASN A 541 -10.03 3.48 -28.03
CA ASN A 541 -9.53 4.80 -27.63
C ASN A 541 -9.10 4.85 -26.16
N THR A 542 -8.33 3.84 -25.73
CA THR A 542 -7.95 3.61 -24.33
C THR A 542 -6.79 4.48 -23.88
N PHE A 543 -6.74 5.75 -24.30
CA PHE A 543 -5.61 6.66 -24.07
C PHE A 543 -6.07 8.01 -23.51
N ARG A 544 -5.20 8.62 -22.70
CA ARG A 544 -5.30 10.00 -22.23
C ARG A 544 -4.78 10.96 -23.32
N PRO A 545 -5.45 12.11 -23.56
CA PRO A 545 -4.93 13.14 -24.45
C PRO A 545 -3.58 13.70 -23.99
N VAL A 546 -2.77 14.20 -24.94
CA VAL A 546 -1.51 14.89 -24.62
C VAL A 546 -1.74 16.14 -23.77
N LEU A 547 -0.84 16.36 -22.81
CA LEU A 547 -0.89 17.46 -21.87
C LEU A 547 0.26 18.44 -22.07
N PRO A 548 0.12 19.69 -21.59
CA PRO A 548 1.16 20.69 -21.74
C PRO A 548 2.48 20.30 -21.04
N LEU A 549 3.61 20.65 -21.66
CA LEU A 549 4.93 20.46 -21.05
C LEU A 549 5.17 21.37 -19.83
N ASN A 550 4.48 22.51 -19.72
CA ASN A 550 4.60 23.45 -18.60
C ASN A 550 6.05 23.80 -18.24
N GLY A 551 6.87 24.08 -19.26
CA GLY A 551 8.28 24.43 -19.10
C GLY A 551 9.24 23.25 -18.87
N ARG A 552 8.74 22.02 -18.76
CA ARG A 552 9.60 20.81 -18.77
C ARG A 552 10.35 20.72 -20.10
N LYS A 553 11.59 20.24 -20.02
CA LYS A 553 12.45 20.01 -21.17
C LYS A 553 12.49 18.52 -21.46
N ILE A 554 12.26 18.15 -22.71
CA ILE A 554 12.51 16.79 -23.19
C ILE A 554 13.99 16.67 -23.53
N ARG A 555 14.61 15.60 -23.05
CA ARG A 555 16.00 15.25 -23.34
C ARG A 555 16.05 14.08 -24.30
N GLN A 556 17.16 13.89 -25.01
CA GLN A 556 17.35 12.76 -25.91
C GLN A 556 18.77 12.20 -25.85
N THR A 557 18.93 10.94 -26.22
CA THR A 557 20.26 10.36 -26.44
C THR A 557 20.93 11.03 -27.64
N ARG A 558 22.25 11.23 -27.53
CA ARG A 558 23.04 11.86 -28.59
C ARG A 558 23.15 10.93 -29.80
N THR A 559 22.87 11.44 -30.99
CA THR A 559 23.18 10.73 -32.23
C THR A 559 24.69 10.61 -32.35
N ALA A 560 25.23 9.39 -32.43
CA ALA A 560 26.63 9.20 -32.78
C ALA A 560 26.86 9.76 -34.18
N THR A 561 27.43 10.97 -34.29
CA THR A 561 27.96 11.45 -35.55
C THR A 561 29.07 10.50 -35.96
N SER A 562 28.80 9.69 -36.99
CA SER A 562 29.83 8.93 -37.69
C SER A 562 30.85 9.92 -38.25
N ALA A 563 31.94 10.12 -37.53
CA ALA A 563 33.12 10.74 -38.08
C ALA A 563 33.65 9.80 -39.16
N SER A 564 33.32 10.07 -40.43
CA SER A 564 33.99 9.50 -41.59
C SER A 564 35.41 10.06 -41.66
N GLY A 565 36.25 9.66 -40.71
CA GLY A 565 37.71 9.82 -40.76
C GLY A 565 38.28 8.60 -41.45
N SER A 566 38.55 8.71 -42.74
CA SER A 566 39.35 7.75 -43.49
C SER A 566 40.77 7.70 -42.91
N ILE A 567 41.00 6.79 -41.96
CA ILE A 567 42.36 6.45 -41.51
C ILE A 567 42.90 5.39 -42.47
N SER A 568 43.74 5.84 -43.39
CA SER A 568 44.59 4.98 -44.21
C SER A 568 45.59 4.25 -43.31
N ALA A 569 45.45 2.94 -43.18
CA ALA A 569 46.37 2.12 -42.41
C ALA A 569 47.66 1.85 -43.21
N THR A 570 48.68 2.68 -43.02
CA THR A 570 50.06 2.31 -43.36
C THR A 570 50.62 1.41 -42.26
N LYS A 571 50.90 0.15 -42.63
CA LYS A 571 51.64 -0.81 -41.81
C LYS A 571 53.03 -0.25 -41.48
N ALA A 572 53.35 -0.12 -40.20
CA ALA A 572 54.71 -0.07 -39.70
C ALA A 572 54.89 -1.20 -38.68
N SER A 573 55.67 -2.21 -39.06
CA SER A 573 56.15 -3.25 -38.14
C SER A 573 57.12 -2.63 -37.14
N LEU A 574 56.90 -2.87 -35.84
CA LEU A 574 57.97 -2.79 -34.85
C LEU A 574 57.92 -4.00 -33.92
N THR A 575 59.02 -4.72 -33.95
CA THR A 575 59.32 -5.95 -33.21
C THR A 575 60.09 -5.58 -31.94
N VAL A 576 59.57 -5.88 -30.75
CA VAL A 576 60.30 -6.09 -29.48
C VAL A 576 59.32 -6.89 -28.59
N GLY A 577 59.58 -8.02 -27.94
CA GLY A 577 60.77 -8.69 -27.45
C GLY A 577 60.39 -9.22 -26.05
N LEU A 578 60.22 -10.54 -25.89
CA LEU A 578 59.91 -11.17 -24.60
C LEU A 578 61.10 -11.04 -23.63
N GLY A 579 60.84 -10.64 -22.38
CA GLY A 579 61.82 -10.69 -21.29
C GLY A 579 61.17 -10.40 -19.93
N ALA A 580 61.18 -11.40 -19.06
CA ALA A 580 60.56 -11.43 -17.72
C ALA A 580 61.23 -10.51 -16.68
N LEU A 581 60.49 -10.04 -15.66
CA LEU A 581 60.77 -10.33 -14.23
C LEU A 581 59.77 -9.64 -13.26
N TYR A 582 59.27 -10.44 -12.32
CA TYR A 582 59.03 -10.20 -10.88
C TYR A 582 58.89 -8.77 -10.29
N ALA A 583 57.70 -8.56 -9.72
CA ALA A 583 57.39 -8.29 -8.30
C ALA A 583 57.54 -6.88 -7.65
N ILE A 584 56.61 -6.68 -6.69
CA ILE A 584 56.61 -5.82 -5.48
C ILE A 584 55.85 -4.47 -5.55
N LEU A 585 54.59 -4.53 -5.07
CA LEU A 585 53.99 -3.76 -3.98
C LEU A 585 54.61 -2.40 -3.52
N ARG A 586 53.73 -1.39 -3.46
CA ARG A 586 53.56 -0.28 -2.47
C ARG A 586 53.75 1.18 -2.96
N LEU A 587 52.70 1.97 -2.65
CA LEU A 587 52.58 3.44 -2.51
C LEU A 587 52.57 4.19 -3.87
N TRP A 588 51.49 4.83 -4.32
CA TRP A 588 50.45 5.62 -3.66
C TRP A 588 49.03 5.26 -4.08
#